data_AF-A0A821MMP1-F1
#
_entry.id   AF-A0A821MMP1-F1
#
_cell.length_a   1.000
_cell.length_b   1.000
_cell.length_c   1.000
_cell.angle_alpha   90.00
_cell.angle_beta   90.00
_cell.angle_gamma   90.00
#
_symmetry.space_group_name_H-M   'P 1'
#
loop_
_entity.id
_entity.type
_entity.pdbx_description
1 polymer ?
#
loop_
_entity_poly.entity_id
_entity_poly.type
_entity_poly.pdbx_seq_one_letter_code
_entity_poly.pdbx_strand_id
1 'polypeptide(L)'
;PILGYHIQPHINFIHQPNIVIISSALTLMFIVAGFINGILSLITFNNKITCEVGCGLYLLGSSITTLLTTIIFGLKFWILVLAQMATLSNRSFLQIECLLFDFILRVCLNMDQWLNACVATERTITMIKGARFRKKKSKRIAKILIIILLIFIISTSIYDPLHRRLIDEENEDDKRLWC
;
A
#
# COMPACT_ATOMS: atom_id res chain seq x y z
N PRO A 1 -1.60 8.51 14.93
CA PRO A 1 -2.98 8.02 14.73
C PRO A 1 -3.83 8.19 16.00
N ILE A 2 -4.92 8.97 15.91
CA ILE A 2 -5.86 9.28 17.01
C ILE A 2 -6.36 7.99 17.72
N LEU A 3 -6.44 6.89 16.97
CA LEU A 3 -6.85 5.59 17.48
C LEU A 3 -5.92 4.99 18.54
N GLY A 4 -4.62 5.28 18.48
CA GLY A 4 -3.65 4.79 19.48
C GLY A 4 -3.89 5.38 20.87
N TYR A 5 -4.51 6.56 20.98
CA TYR A 5 -4.83 7.16 22.28
C TYR A 5 -5.93 6.39 23.02
N HIS A 6 -6.80 5.71 22.27
CA HIS A 6 -7.91 4.93 22.81
C HIS A 6 -7.53 3.46 23.09
N ILE A 7 -6.34 3.02 22.71
CA ILE A 7 -5.92 1.65 22.99
C ILE A 7 -5.36 1.61 24.42
N GLN A 8 -5.98 0.81 25.29
CA GLN A 8 -5.50 0.60 26.65
C GLN A 8 -4.46 -0.53 26.68
N PRO A 9 -3.28 -0.31 27.28
CA PRO A 9 -2.26 -1.33 27.43
C PRO A 9 -2.69 -2.41 28.43
N HIS A 10 -2.17 -3.63 28.28
CA HIS A 10 -2.39 -4.76 29.19
C HIS A 10 -3.83 -5.31 29.31
N ILE A 11 -4.74 -4.89 28.42
CA ILE A 11 -6.12 -5.40 28.36
C ILE A 11 -6.31 -6.21 27.07
N ASN A 12 -6.95 -7.38 27.18
CA ASN A 12 -7.27 -8.24 26.04
C ASN A 12 -8.11 -7.50 24.98
N PHE A 13 -7.92 -7.82 23.69
CA PHE A 13 -8.60 -7.21 22.54
C PHE A 13 -10.12 -7.07 22.69
N ILE A 14 -10.75 -8.08 23.31
CA ILE A 14 -12.20 -8.16 23.51
C ILE A 14 -12.72 -7.11 24.51
N HIS A 15 -11.87 -6.66 25.42
CA HIS A 15 -12.20 -5.68 26.47
C HIS A 15 -11.71 -4.26 26.15
N GLN A 16 -11.17 -4.05 24.94
CA GLN A 16 -10.79 -2.71 24.49
C GLN A 16 -12.02 -1.85 24.19
N PRO A 17 -11.91 -0.51 24.25
CA PRO A 17 -13.04 0.36 24.02
C PRO A 17 -13.67 0.16 22.65
N ASN A 18 -14.99 0.36 22.56
CA ASN A 18 -15.80 0.14 21.36
C ASN A 18 -15.23 0.81 20.09
N ILE A 19 -14.54 1.95 20.24
CA ILE A 19 -13.90 2.67 19.14
C ILE A 19 -12.83 1.80 18.45
N VAL A 20 -12.03 1.05 19.22
CA VAL A 20 -10.98 0.17 18.68
C VAL A 20 -11.61 -1.05 18.02
N ILE A 21 -12.63 -1.65 18.65
CA ILE A 21 -13.36 -2.79 18.10
C ILE A 21 -14.01 -2.43 16.76
N ILE A 22 -14.74 -1.31 16.68
CA ILE A 22 -15.39 -0.86 15.44
C ILE A 22 -14.35 -0.57 14.35
N SER A 23 -13.27 0.15 14.69
CA SER A 23 -12.20 0.48 13.74
C SER A 23 -11.50 -0.78 13.22
N SER A 24 -11.30 -1.78 14.09
CA SER A 24 -10.73 -3.07 13.71
C SER A 24 -11.64 -3.85 12.77
N ALA A 25 -12.95 -3.86 13.01
CA ALA A 25 -13.93 -4.54 12.17
C ALA A 25 -14.00 -3.90 10.78
N LEU A 26 -14.00 -2.57 10.71
CA LEU A 26 -13.94 -1.83 9.45
C LEU A 26 -12.64 -2.13 8.68
N THR A 27 -11.50 -2.13 9.37
CA THR A 27 -10.21 -2.43 8.76
C THR A 27 -10.18 -3.85 8.20
N LEU A 28 -10.70 -4.83 8.93
CA LEU A 28 -10.84 -6.21 8.46
C LEU A 28 -11.71 -6.30 7.20
N MET A 29 -12.84 -5.60 7.18
CA MET A 29 -13.74 -5.55 6.02
C MET A 29 -13.01 -5.00 4.79
N PHE A 30 -12.26 -3.90 4.94
CA PHE A 30 -11.47 -3.32 3.83
C PHE A 30 -10.36 -4.25 3.35
N ILE A 31 -9.67 -4.95 4.25
CA ILE A 31 -8.62 -5.92 3.89
C ILE A 31 -9.23 -7.06 3.08
N VAL A 32 -10.33 -7.65 3.54
CA VAL A 32 -11.00 -8.77 2.84
C VAL A 32 -11.48 -8.32 1.46
N ALA A 33 -12.17 -7.17 1.37
CA ALA A 33 -12.63 -6.64 0.10
C ALA A 33 -11.48 -6.33 -0.86
N GLY A 34 -10.41 -5.69 -0.38
CA GLY A 34 -9.22 -5.38 -1.16
C GLY A 34 -8.48 -6.63 -1.64
N PHE A 35 -8.41 -7.66 -0.80
CA PHE A 35 -7.77 -8.93 -1.15
C PHE A 35 -8.55 -9.68 -2.24
N ILE A 36 -9.87 -9.78 -2.10
CA ILE A 36 -10.74 -10.39 -3.12
C ILE A 36 -10.59 -9.62 -4.44
N ASN A 37 -10.73 -8.29 -4.41
CA ASN A 37 -10.63 -7.46 -5.61
C ASN A 37 -9.26 -7.61 -6.30
N GLY A 38 -8.19 -7.60 -5.51
CA GLY A 38 -6.84 -7.74 -6.03
C GLY A 38 -6.58 -9.11 -6.66
N ILE A 39 -7.06 -10.20 -6.05
CA ILE A 39 -6.94 -11.56 -6.63
C ILE A 39 -7.73 -11.67 -7.92
N LEU A 40 -8.99 -11.22 -7.94
CA LEU A 40 -9.82 -11.24 -9.14
C LEU A 40 -9.16 -10.45 -10.27
N SER A 41 -8.69 -9.24 -9.97
CA SER A 41 -8.00 -8.39 -10.94
C SER A 41 -6.72 -9.05 -11.46
N LEU A 42 -5.93 -9.68 -10.59
CA LEU A 42 -4.73 -10.40 -11.00
C LEU A 42 -5.08 -11.56 -11.95
N ILE A 43 -6.11 -12.36 -11.65
CA ILE A 43 -6.57 -13.44 -12.53
C ILE A 43 -7.04 -12.89 -13.88
N THR A 44 -7.82 -11.80 -13.89
CA THR A 44 -8.34 -11.18 -15.11
C THR A 44 -7.23 -10.60 -16.00
N PHE A 45 -6.24 -9.92 -15.41
CA PHE A 45 -5.17 -9.26 -16.17
C PHE A 45 -3.98 -10.17 -16.49
N ASN A 46 -3.83 -11.31 -15.80
CA ASN A 46 -2.84 -12.32 -16.15
C ASN A 46 -3.21 -13.11 -17.43
N ASN A 47 -4.42 -12.92 -17.97
CA ASN A 47 -4.79 -13.50 -19.26
C ASN A 47 -3.96 -12.90 -20.41
N LYS A 48 -3.44 -13.75 -21.31
CA LYS A 48 -2.59 -13.33 -22.44
C LYS A 48 -3.30 -12.35 -23.40
N ILE A 49 -4.62 -12.42 -23.47
CA ILE A 49 -5.46 -11.59 -24.35
C ILE A 49 -5.48 -10.13 -23.85
N THR A 50 -5.59 -9.90 -22.54
CA THR A 50 -5.62 -8.55 -21.96
C THR A 50 -4.22 -7.91 -21.93
N CYS A 51 -3.16 -8.71 -21.81
CA CYS A 51 -1.75 -8.28 -21.88
C CYS A 51 -1.16 -8.15 -23.30
N GLU A 52 -2.02 -8.11 -24.33
CA GLU A 52 -1.60 -7.89 -25.72
C GLU A 52 -1.16 -6.43 -25.98
N VAL A 53 -1.67 -5.50 -25.17
CA VAL A 53 -1.43 -4.04 -25.24
C VAL A 53 -0.72 -3.56 -23.96
N GLY A 54 -0.02 -2.41 -24.02
CA GLY A 54 0.67 -1.84 -22.87
C GLY A 54 -0.27 -1.58 -21.68
N CYS A 55 -1.50 -1.20 -21.97
CA CYS A 55 -2.56 -0.98 -20.98
C CYS A 55 -2.79 -2.19 -20.06
N GLY A 56 -2.69 -3.42 -20.59
CA GLY A 56 -2.83 -4.63 -19.78
C GLY A 56 -1.68 -4.81 -18.79
N LEU A 57 -0.45 -4.44 -19.17
CA LEU A 57 0.70 -4.46 -18.26
C LEU A 57 0.58 -3.42 -17.15
N TYR A 58 0.07 -2.23 -17.45
CA TYR A 58 -0.15 -1.21 -16.42
C TYR A 58 -1.23 -1.65 -15.43
N LEU A 59 -2.32 -2.25 -15.90
CA LEU A 59 -3.40 -2.79 -15.05
C LEU A 59 -2.94 -3.98 -14.19
N LEU A 60 -2.12 -4.87 -14.76
CA LEU A 60 -1.49 -5.94 -14.00
C LEU A 60 -0.58 -5.38 -12.90
N GLY A 61 0.25 -4.39 -13.23
CA GLY A 61 1.10 -3.69 -12.26
C GLY A 61 0.28 -3.03 -11.14
N SER A 62 -0.79 -2.33 -11.50
CA SER A 62 -1.71 -1.67 -10.54
C SER A 62 -2.40 -2.69 -9.64
N SER A 63 -2.79 -3.86 -10.17
CA SER A 63 -3.37 -4.94 -9.37
C SER A 63 -2.37 -5.49 -8.35
N ILE A 64 -1.11 -5.65 -8.75
CA ILE A 64 -0.03 -6.09 -7.85
C ILE A 64 0.24 -5.04 -6.77
N THR A 65 0.35 -3.76 -7.13
CA THR A 65 0.58 -2.68 -6.14
C THR A 65 -0.59 -2.54 -5.18
N THR A 66 -1.84 -2.71 -5.65
CA THR A 66 -3.04 -2.66 -4.80
C THR A 66 -3.09 -3.84 -3.82
N LEU A 67 -2.77 -5.05 -4.27
CA LEU A 67 -2.63 -6.21 -3.38
C LEU A 67 -1.56 -5.98 -2.31
N LEU A 68 -0.38 -5.52 -2.73
CA LEU A 68 0.73 -5.25 -1.83
C LEU A 68 0.36 -4.17 -0.80
N THR A 69 -0.30 -3.09 -1.23
CA THR A 69 -0.82 -2.02 -0.36
C THR A 69 -1.79 -2.58 0.68
N THR A 70 -2.73 -3.44 0.26
CA THR A 70 -3.74 -4.03 1.16
C THR A 70 -3.09 -4.91 2.22
N ILE A 71 -2.10 -5.72 1.83
CA ILE A 71 -1.36 -6.60 2.75
C ILE A 71 -0.55 -5.79 3.77
N ILE A 72 0.21 -4.80 3.31
CA ILE A 72 1.06 -3.97 4.18
C ILE A 72 0.20 -3.13 5.14
N PHE A 73 -0.90 -2.56 4.66
CA PHE A 73 -1.84 -1.83 5.49
C PHE A 73 -2.42 -2.71 6.61
N GLY A 74 -2.80 -3.95 6.28
CA GLY A 74 -3.26 -4.92 7.26
C GLY A 74 -2.19 -5.29 8.29
N LEU A 75 -0.97 -5.60 7.84
CA LEU A 75 0.16 -5.90 8.73
C LEU A 75 0.45 -4.73 9.68
N LYS A 76 0.49 -3.49 9.16
CA LYS A 76 0.71 -2.28 9.96
C LYS A 76 -0.36 -2.12 11.05
N PHE A 77 -1.62 -2.36 10.72
CA PHE A 77 -2.72 -2.29 11.68
C PHE A 77 -2.55 -3.33 12.81
N TRP A 78 -2.27 -4.58 12.46
CA TRP A 78 -2.06 -5.63 13.46
C TRP A 78 -0.83 -5.40 14.34
N ILE A 79 0.29 -4.93 13.76
CA ILE A 79 1.49 -4.58 14.53
C ILE A 79 1.20 -3.45 15.51
N LEU A 80 0.43 -2.42 15.10
CA LEU A 80 0.04 -1.32 15.99
C LEU A 80 -0.76 -1.83 17.19
N VAL A 81 -1.76 -2.70 16.95
CA VAL A 81 -2.56 -3.30 18.03
C VAL A 81 -1.68 -4.12 18.98
N LEU A 82 -0.78 -4.95 18.45
CA LEU A 82 0.12 -5.79 19.24
C LEU A 82 1.14 -4.97 20.05
N ALA A 83 1.64 -3.87 19.48
CA ALA A 83 2.55 -2.95 20.16
C ALA A 83 1.87 -2.25 21.34
N GLN A 84 0.65 -1.75 21.13
CA GLN A 84 -0.13 -1.05 22.16
C GLN A 84 -0.62 -1.99 23.28
N MET A 85 -0.78 -3.28 23.01
CA MET A 85 -1.07 -4.29 24.03
C MET A 85 0.14 -4.69 24.89
N ALA A 86 1.29 -4.06 24.70
CA ALA A 86 2.57 -4.39 25.35
C ALA A 86 3.08 -5.83 25.08
N THR A 87 2.48 -6.55 24.13
CA THR A 87 2.91 -7.88 23.68
C THR A 87 4.20 -7.80 22.85
N LEU A 88 4.41 -6.68 22.16
CA LEU A 88 5.54 -6.45 21.26
C LEU A 88 6.31 -5.19 21.70
N SER A 89 7.36 -5.36 22.50
CA SER A 89 8.15 -4.27 23.09
C SER A 89 9.52 -4.03 22.39
N ASN A 90 9.80 -4.77 21.31
CA ASN A 90 11.06 -4.64 20.58
C ASN A 90 11.10 -3.32 19.78
N ARG A 91 11.72 -2.29 20.37
CA ARG A 91 11.83 -0.94 19.80
C ARG A 91 12.44 -0.94 18.40
N SER A 92 13.56 -1.64 18.19
CA SER A 92 14.22 -1.68 16.88
C SER A 92 13.34 -2.33 15.79
N PHE A 93 12.55 -3.34 16.15
CA PHE A 93 11.62 -3.97 15.22
C PHE A 93 10.52 -2.99 14.81
N LEU A 94 9.88 -2.34 15.79
CA LEU A 94 8.86 -1.32 15.54
C LEU A 94 9.37 -0.15 14.69
N GLN A 95 10.63 0.26 14.89
CA GLN A 95 11.28 1.30 14.11
C GLN A 95 11.46 0.91 12.63
N ILE A 96 11.98 -0.29 12.39
CA ILE A 96 12.22 -0.79 11.02
C ILE A 96 10.89 -0.97 10.29
N GLU A 97 9.91 -1.61 10.94
CA GLU A 97 8.59 -1.84 10.37
C GLU A 97 7.90 -0.53 10.01
N CYS A 98 7.93 0.46 10.91
CA CYS A 98 7.39 1.78 10.66
C CYS A 98 8.02 2.49 9.46
N LEU A 99 9.36 2.50 9.40
CA LEU A 99 10.07 3.16 8.33
C LEU A 99 9.83 2.47 6.97
N LEU A 100 9.95 1.15 6.97
CA LEU A 100 9.88 0.34 5.77
C LEU A 100 8.45 0.26 5.23
N PHE A 101 7.45 0.01 6.07
CA PHE A 101 6.07 -0.13 5.61
C PHE A 101 5.48 1.18 5.13
N ASP A 102 5.78 2.30 5.78
CA ASP A 102 5.31 3.60 5.32
C ASP A 102 6.00 4.00 4.02
N PHE A 103 7.28 3.70 3.87
CA PHE A 103 7.98 3.90 2.62
C PHE A 103 7.38 3.06 1.49
N ILE A 104 7.19 1.75 1.69
CA ILE A 104 6.63 0.86 0.67
C ILE A 104 5.19 1.26 0.34
N LEU A 105 4.35 1.55 1.34
CA LEU A 105 2.97 2.03 1.13
C LEU A 105 2.95 3.28 0.26
N ARG A 106 3.80 4.27 0.55
CA ARG A 106 3.90 5.51 -0.24
C ARG A 106 4.31 5.22 -1.67
N VAL A 107 5.31 4.35 -1.88
CA VAL A 107 5.75 3.94 -3.21
C VAL A 107 4.61 3.24 -3.97
N CYS A 108 3.90 2.29 -3.33
CA CYS A 108 2.79 1.57 -3.95
C CYS A 108 1.63 2.48 -4.34
N LEU A 109 1.23 3.40 -3.45
CA LEU A 109 0.15 4.36 -3.71
C LEU A 109 0.49 5.31 -4.86
N ASN A 110 1.71 5.86 -4.87
CA ASN A 110 2.17 6.72 -5.95
C ASN A 110 2.25 5.96 -7.28
N MET A 111 2.81 4.74 -7.25
CA MET A 111 2.87 3.89 -8.44
C MET A 111 1.48 3.63 -9.02
N ASP A 112 0.49 3.32 -8.18
CA ASP A 112 -0.87 3.06 -8.64
C ASP A 112 -1.49 4.27 -9.36
N GLN A 113 -1.33 5.47 -8.81
CA GLN A 113 -1.80 6.71 -9.44
C GLN A 113 -1.16 6.94 -10.82
N TRP A 114 0.16 6.77 -10.91
CA TRP A 114 0.88 6.93 -12.17
C TRP A 114 0.52 5.85 -13.20
N LEU A 115 0.34 4.60 -12.78
CA LEU A 115 -0.12 3.51 -13.66
C LEU A 115 -1.53 3.78 -14.20
N ASN A 116 -2.45 4.26 -13.35
CA ASN A 116 -3.79 4.63 -13.78
C ASN A 116 -3.78 5.80 -14.77
N ALA A 117 -2.91 6.80 -14.59
CA ALA A 117 -2.70 7.86 -15.59
C ALA A 117 -2.13 7.31 -16.91
N CYS A 118 -1.18 6.36 -16.85
CA CYS A 118 -0.64 5.69 -18.02
C CYS A 118 -1.71 4.87 -18.78
N VAL A 119 -2.63 4.22 -18.05
CA VAL A 119 -3.78 3.52 -18.63
C VAL A 119 -4.70 4.50 -19.36
N ALA A 120 -5.06 5.61 -18.72
CA ALA A 120 -5.93 6.62 -19.32
C ALA A 120 -5.33 7.20 -20.60
N THR A 121 -4.05 7.58 -20.56
CA THR A 121 -3.32 8.12 -21.72
C THR A 121 -3.16 7.11 -22.86
N GLU A 122 -2.86 5.84 -22.56
CA GLU A 122 -2.75 4.84 -23.62
C GLU A 122 -4.12 4.54 -24.27
N ARG A 123 -5.21 4.57 -23.49
CA ARG A 123 -6.58 4.43 -24.02
C ARG A 123 -6.96 5.57 -24.96
N THR A 124 -6.65 6.82 -24.61
CA THR A 124 -6.92 7.97 -25.49
C THR A 124 -6.09 7.92 -26.77
N ILE A 125 -4.80 7.57 -26.68
CA ILE A 125 -3.94 7.38 -27.87
C ILE A 125 -4.48 6.26 -28.77
N THR A 126 -4.99 5.18 -28.18
CA THR A 126 -5.59 4.06 -28.94
C THR A 126 -6.84 4.51 -29.69
N MET A 127 -7.69 5.32 -29.07
CA MET A 127 -8.86 5.91 -29.73
C MET A 127 -8.47 6.83 -30.89
N ILE A 128 -7.46 7.68 -30.71
CA ILE A 128 -7.02 8.64 -31.74
C ILE A 128 -6.35 7.93 -32.92
N LYS A 129 -5.51 6.92 -32.67
CA LYS A 129 -4.77 6.21 -33.73
C LYS A 129 -5.57 5.11 -34.41
N GLY A 130 -6.65 4.62 -33.77
CA GLY A 130 -7.51 3.56 -34.29
C GLY A 130 -6.70 2.38 -34.84
N ALA A 131 -6.95 2.03 -36.11
CA ALA A 131 -6.33 0.89 -36.80
C ALA A 131 -4.78 1.01 -36.96
N ARG A 132 -4.19 2.21 -36.82
CA ARG A 132 -2.73 2.39 -36.93
C ARG A 132 -1.98 2.09 -35.63
N PHE A 133 -2.66 1.67 -34.56
CA PHE A 133 -2.05 1.42 -33.27
C PHE A 133 -1.18 0.14 -33.26
N ARG A 134 0.11 0.30 -32.93
CA ARG A 134 1.09 -0.80 -32.90
C ARG A 134 1.21 -1.40 -31.50
N LYS A 135 0.44 -2.46 -31.22
CA LYS A 135 0.41 -3.17 -29.92
C LYS A 135 1.79 -3.59 -29.39
N LYS A 136 2.63 -4.21 -30.22
CA LYS A 136 4.01 -4.65 -29.84
C LYS A 136 4.91 -3.50 -29.39
N LYS A 137 4.83 -2.34 -30.05
CA LYS A 137 5.61 -1.15 -29.67
C LYS A 137 5.11 -0.60 -28.33
N SER A 138 3.79 -0.56 -28.14
CA SER A 138 3.18 -0.11 -26.89
C SER A 138 3.60 -0.96 -25.69
N LYS A 139 3.59 -2.30 -25.85
CA LYS A 139 4.04 -3.23 -24.81
C LYS A 139 5.49 -2.99 -24.36
N ARG A 140 6.38 -2.69 -25.30
CA ARG A 140 7.80 -2.39 -24.99
C ARG A 140 7.94 -1.08 -24.25
N ILE A 141 7.22 -0.04 -24.68
CA ILE A 141 7.20 1.26 -24.01
C ILE A 141 6.66 1.11 -22.59
N ALA A 142 5.55 0.39 -22.41
CA ALA A 142 4.95 0.17 -21.10
C ALA A 142 5.92 -0.46 -20.10
N LYS A 143 6.66 -1.51 -20.50
CA LYS A 143 7.68 -2.12 -19.63
C LYS A 143 8.75 -1.12 -19.18
N ILE A 144 9.25 -0.31 -20.11
CA ILE A 144 10.28 0.70 -19.81
C ILE A 144 9.71 1.78 -18.89
N LEU A 145 8.49 2.24 -19.16
CA LEU A 145 7.83 3.31 -18.42
C LEU A 145 7.53 2.90 -16.98
N ILE A 146 7.07 1.65 -16.75
CA ILE A 146 6.89 1.09 -15.40
C ILE A 146 8.21 1.13 -14.60
N ILE A 147 9.33 0.72 -15.21
CA ILE A 147 10.64 0.71 -14.55
C ILE A 147 11.10 2.13 -14.23
N ILE A 148 10.96 3.06 -15.19
CA ILE A 148 11.33 4.47 -14.99
C ILE A 148 10.50 5.10 -13.87
N LEU A 149 9.17 4.86 -13.84
CA LEU A 149 8.29 5.35 -12.79
C LEU A 149 8.68 4.79 -11.42
N LEU A 150 8.99 3.49 -11.33
CA LEU A 150 9.47 2.89 -10.09
C LEU A 150 10.71 3.59 -9.55
N ILE A 151 11.72 3.78 -10.40
CA ILE A 151 12.97 4.46 -10.00
C ILE A 151 12.66 5.89 -9.56
N PHE A 152 11.88 6.64 -10.36
CA PHE A 152 11.53 8.02 -10.06
C PHE A 152 10.81 8.15 -8.71
N ILE A 153 9.79 7.33 -8.47
CA ILE A 153 8.99 7.35 -7.24
C ILE A 153 9.84 6.96 -6.03
N ILE A 154 10.72 5.95 -6.16
CA ILE A 154 11.66 5.58 -5.11
C ILE A 154 12.57 6.77 -4.79
N SER A 155 13.17 7.41 -5.80
CA SER A 155 14.05 8.56 -5.62
C SER A 155 13.36 9.75 -4.97
N THR A 156 12.10 10.05 -5.31
CA THR A 156 11.36 11.13 -4.66
C THR A 156 10.89 10.76 -3.26
N SER A 157 10.57 9.48 -3.03
CA SER A 157 10.03 9.03 -1.75
C SER A 157 11.13 8.77 -0.71
N ILE A 158 12.40 8.70 -1.11
CA ILE A 158 13.53 8.39 -0.19
C ILE A 158 13.83 9.53 0.80
N TYR A 159 13.38 10.76 0.50
CA TYR A 159 13.64 11.91 1.36
C TYR A 159 12.85 11.84 2.68
N ASP A 160 11.62 11.34 2.62
CA ASP A 160 10.70 11.20 3.75
C ASP A 160 11.20 10.21 4.83
N PRO A 161 11.59 8.95 4.52
CA PRO A 161 12.13 8.02 5.51
C PRO A 161 13.47 8.48 6.06
N LEU A 162 14.29 9.21 5.30
CA LEU A 162 15.59 9.66 5.79
C LEU A 162 15.49 10.71 6.92
N HIS A 163 14.39 11.47 6.97
CA HIS A 163 14.17 12.53 7.97
C HIS A 163 13.19 12.15 9.08
N ARG A 164 12.47 11.03 8.95
CA ARG A 164 11.47 10.61 9.91
C ARG A 164 12.12 9.93 11.12
N ARG A 165 11.98 10.56 12.29
CA ARG A 165 12.41 10.03 13.59
C ARG A 165 11.21 9.51 14.37
N LEU A 166 11.41 8.45 15.17
CA LEU A 166 10.41 8.03 16.15
C LEU A 166 10.31 9.07 17.25
N ILE A 167 9.08 9.37 17.65
CA ILE A 167 8.77 10.26 18.77
C ILE A 167 8.34 9.35 19.92
N ASP A 168 9.12 9.36 21.01
CA ASP A 168 8.71 8.78 22.28
C ASP A 168 7.91 9.83 23.05
N GLU A 169 6.63 9.54 23.34
CA GLU A 169 5.88 10.28 24.35
C GLU A 169 6.00 9.49 25.66
N GLU A 170 6.75 10.04 26.60
CA GLU A 170 6.89 9.50 27.96
C GLU A 170 5.98 10.32 28.89
N ASN A 171 4.84 9.74 29.31
CA ASN A 171 3.99 10.27 30.39
C ASN A 171 4.15 9.38 31.62
N GLU A 172 3.94 9.93 32.83
CA GLU A 172 4.24 9.30 34.13
C GLU A 172 3.67 7.88 34.35
N ASP A 173 2.64 7.47 33.58
CA ASP A 173 1.99 6.15 33.69
C ASP A 173 2.12 5.24 32.43
N ASP A 174 2.52 5.75 31.26
CA ASP A 174 2.50 5.00 29.98
C ASP A 174 3.67 5.36 29.04
N LYS A 175 4.42 4.34 28.57
CA LYS A 175 5.41 4.48 27.48
C LYS A 175 4.75 4.22 26.13
N ARG A 176 4.58 5.25 25.30
CA ARG A 176 3.93 5.12 23.99
C ARG A 176 4.91 5.44 22.87
N LEU A 177 5.15 4.46 22.00
CA LEU A 177 5.97 4.58 20.80
C LEU A 177 5.09 4.93 19.60
N TRP A 178 5.34 6.09 18.99
CA TRP A 178 4.60 6.54 17.83
C TRP A 178 5.40 6.50 16.54
N CYS A 179 4.68 6.07 15.51
CA CYS A 179 4.95 6.17 14.10
C CYS A 179 3.63 6.51 13.38
#